data_AF-A0A497XN49-F1
#
_entry.id   AF-A0A497XN49-F1
#
_cell.length_a   1.000
_cell.length_b   1.000
_cell.length_c   1.000
_cell.angle_alpha   90.00
_cell.angle_beta   90.00
_cell.angle_gamma   90.00
#
_symmetry.space_group_name_H-M   'P 1'
#
loop_
_entity.id
_entity.type
_entity.pdbx_description
1 polymer ?
#
loop_
_entity_poly.entity_id
_entity_poly.type
_entity_poly.pdbx_seq_one_letter_code
_entity_poly.pdbx_strand_id
1 'polypeptide(L)'
;MLKQIYLSLLLLFSTCGFAQNIQSRKADSLYAVKSYIAAGRYYLLAAGTDEFKSLKRNEYYNAACCYALSGKADSAMFLLKKAVEYGYKDGAHLKVDTDLDALHSMPEWATLVARIGNIKASTNDPLKAKLVTTDIKNFWKAYDLAHQDTANRLAIYKKYYVEPGTVGLQDYFAIKVGSVKKFVQTHDSKPKFYAAIRKNTFMVESQKPQMIASFVKLKQLYQAANFPDVYFVIGAFTSGGTSTESGLLIGLDQGVRTSDIPVTELTLWQNNNFNNLSNLPNTIAHELIHFNQNGMKRDTSLLCGVMIEGMADFIGELISGNNANPRLHVWAKGKEKQIWADFEKEMYLKRSYNWIANSKQETADKPADLGYWVGYQICKAYYDKSVDKAKAVNDMLNIKDYKAFYQESGAHMLFTNAAN
;
A
#
# COMPACT_ATOMS: atom_id res chain seq x y z
N MET A 1 -6.04 -28.02 3.56
CA MET A 1 -6.18 -26.62 3.99
C MET A 1 -5.09 -25.82 3.29
N LEU A 2 -5.45 -24.89 2.40
CA LEU A 2 -4.50 -24.02 1.70
C LEU A 2 -3.68 -23.22 2.74
N LYS A 3 -2.36 -23.42 2.81
CA LYS A 3 -1.47 -22.43 3.45
C LYS A 3 -1.41 -21.23 2.50
N GLN A 4 -2.24 -20.22 2.78
CA GLN A 4 -2.05 -18.89 2.23
C GLN A 4 -0.68 -18.41 2.73
N ILE A 5 0.27 -18.26 1.81
CA ILE A 5 1.51 -17.52 2.05
C ILE A 5 1.09 -16.15 2.62
N TYR A 6 1.64 -15.81 3.78
CA TYR A 6 1.39 -14.56 4.49
C TYR A 6 1.95 -13.39 3.67
N LEU A 7 1.23 -13.00 2.62
CA LEU A 7 1.29 -11.65 2.09
C LEU A 7 0.40 -10.80 3.01
N SER A 8 1.01 -10.05 3.91
CA SER A 8 0.35 -8.96 4.65
C SER A 8 0.04 -7.79 3.70
N LEU A 9 -0.59 -8.05 2.55
CA LEU A 9 -1.16 -7.01 1.71
C LEU A 9 -2.64 -6.92 2.05
N LEU A 10 -2.98 -5.93 2.87
CA LEU A 10 -4.25 -5.21 2.76
C LEU A 10 -4.28 -4.53 1.38
N LEU A 11 -4.38 -5.33 0.31
CA LEU A 11 -4.77 -4.87 -1.01
C LEU A 11 -6.27 -4.71 -0.97
N LEU A 12 -6.71 -3.52 -0.61
CA LEU A 12 -8.00 -3.05 -1.08
C LEU A 12 -7.93 -3.03 -2.61
N PHE A 13 -8.93 -3.64 -3.22
CA PHE A 13 -8.93 -4.22 -4.56
C PHE A 13 -8.65 -3.21 -5.68
N SER A 14 -7.40 -2.81 -5.89
CA SER A 14 -7.00 -2.34 -7.22
C SER A 14 -7.03 -3.56 -8.15
N THR A 15 -8.07 -3.70 -8.97
CA THR A 15 -8.12 -4.69 -10.08
C THR A 15 -7.15 -4.31 -11.21
N CYS A 16 -5.89 -4.07 -10.88
CA CYS A 16 -4.79 -4.51 -11.72
C CYS A 16 -4.46 -5.91 -11.24
N GLY A 17 -4.99 -6.93 -11.94
CA GLY A 17 -4.45 -8.28 -11.77
C GLY A 17 -2.94 -8.18 -11.95
N PHE A 18 -2.20 -8.43 -10.87
CA PHE A 18 -0.74 -8.50 -10.94
C PHE A 18 -0.43 -9.47 -12.06
N ALA A 19 0.33 -9.02 -13.05
CA ALA A 19 0.91 -9.94 -14.01
C ALA A 19 2.01 -10.71 -13.26
N GLN A 20 1.61 -11.62 -12.36
CA GLN A 20 2.53 -12.54 -11.72
C GLN A 20 3.28 -13.25 -12.84
N ASN A 21 4.60 -13.30 -12.68
CA ASN A 21 5.48 -13.93 -13.63
C ASN A 21 4.94 -15.34 -13.96
N ILE A 22 4.83 -15.68 -15.25
CA ILE A 22 4.34 -17.00 -15.69
C ILE A 22 5.15 -18.11 -15.03
N GLN A 23 6.45 -17.89 -14.83
CA GLN A 23 7.33 -18.83 -14.13
C GLN A 23 6.94 -18.99 -12.65
N SER A 24 6.68 -17.89 -11.95
CA SER A 24 6.23 -17.88 -10.54
C SER A 24 4.87 -18.61 -10.38
N ARG A 25 3.89 -18.36 -11.26
CA ARG A 25 2.60 -19.12 -11.25
C ARG A 25 2.79 -20.62 -11.47
N LYS A 26 3.72 -21.00 -12.35
CA LYS A 26 4.03 -22.41 -12.58
C LYS A 26 4.71 -23.02 -11.35
N ALA A 27 5.59 -22.27 -10.69
CA ALA A 27 6.21 -22.68 -9.44
C ALA A 27 5.17 -22.90 -8.32
N ASP A 28 4.23 -21.97 -8.14
CA ASP A 28 3.12 -22.10 -7.17
C ASP A 28 2.32 -23.38 -7.41
N SER A 29 1.99 -23.67 -8.68
CA SER A 29 1.24 -24.87 -9.06
C SER A 29 2.02 -26.16 -8.75
N LEU A 30 3.34 -26.15 -8.98
CA LEU A 30 4.22 -27.28 -8.69
C LEU A 30 4.42 -27.47 -7.19
N TYR A 31 4.55 -26.38 -6.44
CA TYR A 31 4.64 -26.38 -4.99
C TYR A 31 3.37 -26.98 -4.38
N ALA A 32 2.19 -26.60 -4.87
CA ALA A 32 0.90 -27.13 -4.40
C ALA A 32 0.77 -28.65 -4.55
N VAL A 33 1.40 -29.26 -5.56
CA VAL A 33 1.48 -30.72 -5.75
C VAL A 33 2.75 -31.34 -5.16
N LYS A 34 3.45 -30.61 -4.27
CA LYS A 34 4.68 -31.03 -3.56
C LYS A 34 5.85 -31.39 -4.49
N SER A 35 5.85 -30.89 -5.72
CA SER A 35 6.97 -31.05 -6.66
C SER A 35 8.04 -29.99 -6.36
N TYR A 36 8.61 -30.03 -5.16
CA TYR A 36 9.41 -28.93 -4.62
C TYR A 36 10.67 -28.62 -5.43
N ILE A 37 11.40 -29.63 -5.92
CA ILE A 37 12.57 -29.40 -6.78
C ILE A 37 12.18 -28.68 -8.08
N ALA A 38 11.06 -29.07 -8.70
CA ALA A 38 10.60 -28.42 -9.92
C ALA A 38 10.09 -27.00 -9.62
N ALA A 39 9.33 -26.82 -8.55
CA ALA A 39 8.87 -25.51 -8.09
C ALA A 39 10.05 -24.56 -7.83
N GLY A 40 11.04 -25.00 -7.07
CA GLY A 40 12.26 -24.25 -6.79
C GLY A 40 12.99 -23.81 -8.06
N ARG A 41 13.11 -24.68 -9.07
CA ARG A 41 13.71 -24.30 -10.36
C ARG A 41 12.91 -23.20 -11.07
N TYR A 42 11.57 -23.27 -11.06
CA TYR A 42 10.74 -22.24 -11.67
C TYR A 42 10.78 -20.91 -10.90
N TYR A 43 10.86 -20.92 -9.57
CA TYR A 43 11.11 -19.72 -8.79
C TYR A 43 12.49 -19.10 -9.13
N LEU A 44 13.54 -19.90 -9.30
CA LEU A 44 14.85 -19.39 -9.74
C LEU A 44 14.81 -18.81 -11.16
N LEU A 45 14.03 -19.41 -12.07
CA LEU A 45 13.80 -18.85 -13.40
C LEU A 45 13.07 -17.50 -13.32
N ALA A 46 12.06 -17.38 -12.45
CA ALA A 46 11.36 -16.11 -12.21
C ALA A 46 12.30 -15.04 -11.65
N ALA A 47 13.12 -15.38 -10.64
CA ALA A 47 14.12 -14.46 -10.08
C ALA A 47 15.12 -13.94 -11.13
N GLY A 48 15.44 -14.76 -12.14
CA GLY A 48 16.31 -14.38 -13.26
C GLY A 48 15.67 -13.41 -14.25
N THR A 49 14.34 -13.39 -14.36
CA THR A 49 13.60 -12.57 -15.34
C THR A 49 12.91 -11.35 -14.72
N ASP A 50 12.69 -11.34 -13.41
CA ASP A 50 12.03 -10.24 -12.73
C ASP A 50 12.81 -8.92 -12.82
N GLU A 51 12.09 -7.83 -13.06
CA GLU A 51 12.70 -6.49 -13.21
C GLU A 51 13.04 -5.84 -11.87
N PHE A 52 12.38 -6.24 -10.78
CA PHE A 52 12.41 -5.53 -9.49
C PHE A 52 13.02 -6.37 -8.37
N LYS A 53 13.85 -5.75 -7.54
CA LYS A 53 14.54 -6.41 -6.43
C LYS A 53 13.57 -7.07 -5.45
N SER A 54 12.41 -6.45 -5.22
CA SER A 54 11.35 -6.94 -4.34
C SER A 54 10.69 -8.22 -4.84
N LEU A 55 10.54 -8.40 -6.15
CA LEU A 55 10.07 -9.65 -6.74
C LEU A 55 11.14 -10.73 -6.61
N LYS A 56 12.39 -10.42 -7.03
CA LYS A 56 13.53 -11.35 -6.90
C LYS A 56 13.71 -11.87 -5.47
N ARG A 57 13.58 -11.00 -4.47
CA ARG A 57 13.59 -11.35 -3.04
C ARG A 57 12.58 -12.47 -2.74
N ASN A 58 11.33 -12.30 -3.16
CA ASN A 58 10.26 -13.25 -2.91
C ASN A 58 10.53 -14.58 -3.64
N GLU A 59 10.98 -14.52 -4.89
CA GLU A 59 11.33 -15.70 -5.68
C GLU A 59 12.49 -16.50 -5.06
N TYR A 60 13.54 -15.82 -4.57
CA TYR A 60 14.64 -16.48 -3.85
C TYR A 60 14.20 -17.09 -2.52
N TYR A 61 13.31 -16.43 -1.78
CA TYR A 61 12.76 -16.97 -0.53
C TYR A 61 11.95 -18.24 -0.80
N ASN A 62 11.02 -18.19 -1.76
CA ASN A 62 10.19 -19.34 -2.11
C ASN A 62 11.02 -20.50 -2.68
N ALA A 63 12.07 -20.20 -3.44
CA ALA A 63 13.03 -21.20 -3.87
C ALA A 63 13.78 -21.80 -2.67
N ALA A 64 14.19 -21.02 -1.67
CA ALA A 64 14.82 -21.54 -0.46
C ALA A 64 13.91 -22.54 0.27
N CYS A 65 12.62 -22.19 0.47
CA CYS A 65 11.62 -23.09 1.07
C CYS A 65 11.50 -24.41 0.29
N CYS A 66 11.41 -24.35 -1.04
CA CYS A 66 11.35 -25.54 -1.90
C CYS A 66 12.58 -26.46 -1.75
N TYR A 67 13.78 -25.88 -1.72
CA TYR A 67 15.01 -26.65 -1.61
C TYR A 67 15.18 -27.24 -0.20
N ALA A 68 14.74 -26.54 0.85
CA ALA A 68 14.74 -27.04 2.21
C ALA A 68 13.80 -28.25 2.35
N LEU A 69 12.55 -28.13 1.87
CA LEU A 69 11.57 -29.22 1.81
C LEU A 69 12.01 -30.42 0.98
N SER A 70 13.01 -30.24 0.10
CA SER A 70 13.58 -31.31 -0.73
C SER A 70 14.86 -31.93 -0.14
N GLY A 71 15.20 -31.61 1.12
CA GLY A 71 16.41 -32.11 1.78
C GLY A 71 17.72 -31.50 1.29
N LYS A 72 17.66 -30.34 0.60
CA LYS A 72 18.84 -29.63 0.07
C LYS A 72 19.19 -28.41 0.92
N ALA A 73 19.53 -28.63 2.18
CA ALA A 73 19.76 -27.60 3.18
C ALA A 73 20.80 -26.54 2.75
N ASP A 74 21.95 -26.95 2.21
CA ASP A 74 22.99 -26.00 1.77
C ASP A 74 22.52 -25.07 0.64
N SER A 75 21.80 -25.63 -0.34
CA SER A 75 21.21 -24.86 -1.43
C SER A 75 20.16 -23.88 -0.90
N ALA A 76 19.30 -24.35 0.00
CA ALA A 76 18.27 -23.52 0.62
C ALA A 76 18.89 -22.37 1.45
N MET A 77 19.92 -22.64 2.25
CA MET A 77 20.63 -21.61 3.01
C MET A 77 21.28 -20.56 2.09
N PHE A 78 21.89 -20.98 0.98
CA PHE A 78 22.44 -20.07 -0.02
C PHE A 78 21.35 -19.16 -0.63
N LEU A 79 20.21 -19.74 -1.01
CA LEU A 79 19.08 -19.01 -1.59
C LEU A 79 18.42 -18.06 -0.58
N LEU A 80 18.34 -18.46 0.69
CA LEU A 80 17.83 -17.60 1.74
C LEU A 80 18.76 -16.39 1.98
N LYS A 81 20.08 -16.59 1.98
CA LYS A 81 21.07 -15.50 2.01
C LYS A 81 20.89 -14.56 0.81
N LYS A 82 20.58 -15.10 -0.38
CA LYS A 82 20.21 -14.30 -1.57
C LYS A 82 18.91 -13.51 -1.37
N ALA A 83 17.86 -14.10 -0.80
CA ALA A 83 16.65 -13.36 -0.49
C ALA A 83 16.92 -12.17 0.44
N VAL A 84 17.79 -12.34 1.46
CA VAL A 84 18.22 -11.26 2.36
C VAL A 84 19.05 -10.20 1.63
N GLU A 85 19.92 -10.58 0.69
CA GLU A 85 20.64 -9.64 -0.20
C GLU A 85 19.68 -8.77 -1.02
N TYR A 86 18.56 -9.34 -1.46
CA TYR A 86 17.49 -8.61 -2.16
C TYR A 86 16.47 -7.94 -1.23
N GLY A 87 16.70 -7.93 0.08
CA GLY A 87 15.94 -7.13 1.05
C GLY A 87 14.89 -7.91 1.85
N TYR A 88 14.96 -9.23 1.93
CA TYR A 88 14.13 -10.01 2.86
C TYR A 88 14.45 -9.64 4.31
N LYS A 89 13.40 -9.37 5.10
CA LYS A 89 13.55 -8.83 6.46
C LYS A 89 12.51 -9.29 7.47
N ASP A 90 11.59 -10.19 7.10
CA ASP A 90 10.58 -10.70 8.04
C ASP A 90 11.16 -11.82 8.91
N GLY A 91 11.87 -11.42 9.97
CA GLY A 91 12.47 -12.36 10.91
C GLY A 91 11.45 -13.09 11.79
N ALA A 92 10.22 -12.59 11.91
CA ALA A 92 9.18 -13.26 12.68
C ALA A 92 8.60 -14.42 11.86
N HIS A 93 8.24 -14.17 10.60
CA HIS A 93 7.80 -15.23 9.69
C HIS A 93 8.88 -16.28 9.48
N LEU A 94 10.12 -15.86 9.25
CA LEU A 94 11.25 -16.75 9.02
C LEU A 94 11.41 -17.82 10.12
N LYS A 95 11.17 -17.46 11.38
CA LYS A 95 11.32 -18.38 12.54
C LYS A 95 10.20 -19.39 12.69
N VAL A 96 9.03 -19.12 12.10
CA VAL A 96 7.84 -19.96 12.22
C VAL A 96 7.48 -20.67 10.91
N ASP A 97 8.21 -20.38 9.83
CA ASP A 97 8.02 -21.05 8.56
C ASP A 97 8.61 -22.46 8.59
N THR A 98 7.72 -23.44 8.74
CA THR A 98 8.06 -24.86 8.81
C THR A 98 8.79 -25.37 7.56
N ASP A 99 8.69 -24.68 6.43
CA ASP A 99 9.41 -25.08 5.22
C ASP A 99 10.92 -24.98 5.39
N LEU A 100 11.38 -24.15 6.34
CA LEU A 100 12.78 -23.87 6.62
C LEU A 100 13.29 -24.59 7.87
N ASP A 101 12.52 -25.51 8.47
CA ASP A 101 12.90 -26.23 9.70
C ASP A 101 14.28 -26.91 9.59
N ALA A 102 14.60 -27.46 8.41
CA ALA A 102 15.89 -28.08 8.14
C ALA A 102 17.09 -27.12 8.22
N LEU A 103 16.85 -25.80 8.16
CA LEU A 103 17.88 -24.77 8.26
C LEU A 103 18.14 -24.33 9.70
N HIS A 104 17.19 -24.55 10.62
CA HIS A 104 17.26 -24.00 11.99
C HIS A 104 18.46 -24.49 12.80
N SER A 105 18.96 -25.70 12.51
CA SER A 105 20.13 -26.29 13.14
C SER A 105 21.46 -25.95 12.44
N MET A 106 21.42 -25.26 11.29
CA MET A 106 22.64 -24.90 10.58
C MET A 106 23.41 -23.79 11.32
N PRO A 107 24.75 -23.83 11.34
CA PRO A 107 25.57 -22.83 12.04
C PRO A 107 25.26 -21.39 11.63
N GLU A 108 24.96 -21.13 10.35
CA GLU A 108 24.72 -19.77 9.86
C GLU A 108 23.32 -19.24 10.16
N TRP A 109 22.39 -20.08 10.63
CA TRP A 109 21.01 -19.69 10.88
C TRP A 109 20.93 -18.56 11.92
N ALA A 110 21.60 -18.74 13.06
CA ALA A 110 21.59 -17.74 14.13
C ALA A 110 22.11 -16.38 13.66
N THR A 111 23.21 -16.36 12.89
CA THR A 111 23.77 -15.14 12.31
C THR A 111 22.82 -14.48 11.31
N LEU A 112 22.18 -15.27 10.45
CA LEU A 112 21.24 -14.76 9.44
C LEU A 112 19.99 -14.16 10.09
N VAL A 113 19.41 -14.86 11.06
CA VAL A 113 18.25 -14.39 11.83
C VAL A 113 18.59 -13.14 12.63
N ALA A 114 19.76 -13.07 13.26
CA ALA A 114 20.20 -11.87 13.98
C ALA A 114 20.35 -10.66 13.05
N ARG A 115 20.92 -10.86 11.85
CA ARG A 115 21.04 -9.82 10.83
C ARG A 115 19.66 -9.28 10.41
N ILE A 116 18.70 -10.18 10.17
CA ILE A 116 17.33 -9.80 9.79
C ILE A 116 16.60 -9.11 10.94
N GLY A 117 16.72 -9.62 12.17
CA GLY A 117 16.04 -9.07 13.35
C GLY A 117 16.44 -7.64 13.70
N ASN A 118 17.59 -7.17 13.21
CA ASN A 118 18.04 -5.79 13.36
C ASN A 118 17.46 -4.84 12.30
N ILE A 119 16.85 -5.36 11.23
CA ILE A 119 16.21 -4.56 10.19
C ILE A 119 14.79 -4.23 10.65
N LYS A 120 14.63 -3.06 11.28
CA LYS A 120 13.29 -2.56 11.62
C LYS A 120 12.74 -1.76 10.44
N ALA A 121 11.58 -2.19 9.94
CA ALA A 121 10.82 -1.47 8.92
C ALA A 121 10.10 -0.21 9.45
N SER A 122 9.98 -0.12 10.77
CA SER A 122 9.27 0.93 11.48
C SER A 122 9.85 1.13 12.88
N THR A 123 9.48 2.25 13.49
CA THR A 123 9.90 2.66 14.83
C THR A 123 8.67 2.97 15.69
N ASN A 124 8.78 2.86 17.01
CA ASN A 124 7.73 3.29 17.94
C ASN A 124 7.86 4.79 18.32
N ASP A 125 8.93 5.44 17.88
CA ASP A 125 9.21 6.86 18.02
C ASP A 125 8.93 7.57 16.68
N PRO A 126 7.92 8.45 16.61
CA PRO A 126 7.52 9.12 15.37
C PRO A 126 8.62 9.99 14.76
N LEU A 127 9.56 10.50 15.57
CA LEU A 127 10.63 11.38 15.10
C LEU A 127 11.77 10.62 14.40
N LYS A 128 11.79 9.28 14.52
CA LYS A 128 12.80 8.42 13.88
C LYS A 128 12.37 7.86 12.52
N ALA A 129 11.11 8.04 12.14
CA ALA A 129 10.62 7.65 10.82
C ALA A 129 11.28 8.52 9.73
N LYS A 130 11.77 7.89 8.66
CA LYS A 130 12.44 8.62 7.58
C LYS A 130 11.45 8.98 6.48
N LEU A 131 11.52 10.23 6.02
CA LEU A 131 10.81 10.72 4.84
C LEU A 131 11.81 10.80 3.67
N VAL A 132 11.85 9.75 2.86
CA VAL A 132 12.88 9.47 1.85
C VAL A 132 12.48 10.01 0.47
N THR A 133 13.29 10.94 -0.05
CA THR A 133 13.01 11.70 -1.29
C THR A 133 14.09 11.51 -2.36
N THR A 134 15.04 10.60 -2.15
CA THR A 134 16.16 10.34 -3.09
C THR A 134 15.67 9.96 -4.48
N ASP A 135 14.55 9.24 -4.58
CA ASP A 135 13.99 8.78 -5.85
C ASP A 135 13.44 9.93 -6.71
N ILE A 136 13.09 11.08 -6.11
CA ILE A 136 12.68 12.28 -6.85
C ILE A 136 13.85 12.78 -7.71
N LYS A 137 15.05 12.85 -7.14
CA LYS A 137 16.26 13.28 -7.86
C LYS A 137 16.64 12.28 -8.95
N ASN A 138 16.57 10.99 -8.64
CA ASN A 138 16.86 9.92 -9.60
C ASN A 138 15.89 9.95 -10.79
N PHE A 139 14.60 10.15 -10.53
CA PHE A 139 13.58 10.29 -11.57
C PHE A 139 13.89 11.45 -12.51
N TRP A 140 14.12 12.66 -11.99
CA TRP A 140 14.35 13.83 -12.85
C TRP A 140 15.65 13.73 -13.65
N LYS A 141 16.69 13.12 -13.08
CA LYS A 141 17.91 12.77 -13.82
C LYS A 141 17.60 11.83 -14.98
N ALA A 142 16.84 10.76 -14.74
CA ALA A 142 16.45 9.83 -15.79
C ALA A 142 15.54 10.48 -16.83
N TYR A 143 14.62 11.34 -16.40
CA TYR A 143 13.71 12.09 -17.26
C TYR A 143 14.47 12.99 -18.24
N ASP A 144 15.45 13.77 -17.74
CA ASP A 144 16.25 14.68 -18.55
C ASP A 144 17.09 13.91 -19.60
N LEU A 145 17.73 12.81 -19.18
CA LEU A 145 18.48 11.93 -20.10
C LEU A 145 17.57 11.29 -21.15
N ALA A 146 16.38 10.84 -20.74
CA ALA A 146 15.39 10.21 -21.62
C ALA A 146 14.74 11.22 -22.60
N HIS A 147 14.82 12.52 -22.30
CA HIS A 147 14.38 13.57 -23.22
C HIS A 147 15.44 13.86 -24.29
N GLN A 148 16.73 13.70 -23.96
CA GLN A 148 17.84 13.85 -24.90
C GLN A 148 17.98 12.64 -25.83
N ASP A 149 17.74 11.43 -25.31
CA ASP A 149 17.82 10.18 -26.06
C ASP A 149 16.46 9.44 -25.99
N THR A 150 15.57 9.85 -26.90
CA THR A 150 14.20 9.35 -26.99
C THR A 150 14.13 7.89 -27.48
N ALA A 151 15.17 7.40 -28.17
CA ALA A 151 15.24 6.02 -28.64
C ALA A 151 15.53 5.03 -27.49
N ASN A 152 16.26 5.46 -26.45
CA ASN A 152 16.69 4.59 -25.35
C ASN A 152 15.99 4.86 -24.01
N ARG A 153 14.83 5.53 -24.00
CA ARG A 153 14.07 5.90 -22.79
C ARG A 153 13.90 4.74 -21.81
N LEU A 154 13.53 3.56 -22.29
CA LEU A 154 13.38 2.36 -21.46
C LEU A 154 14.67 2.02 -20.70
N ALA A 155 15.80 1.94 -21.40
CA ALA A 155 17.10 1.62 -20.81
C ALA A 155 17.56 2.72 -19.84
N ILE A 156 17.28 3.98 -20.15
CA ILE A 156 17.62 5.13 -19.32
C ILE A 156 16.85 5.09 -17.99
N TYR A 157 15.53 4.91 -18.02
CA TYR A 157 14.74 4.80 -16.78
C TYR A 157 15.11 3.56 -15.96
N LYS A 158 15.41 2.42 -16.60
CA LYS A 158 15.95 1.25 -15.90
C LYS A 158 17.23 1.60 -15.14
N LYS A 159 18.22 2.14 -15.83
CA LYS A 159 19.57 2.41 -15.29
C LYS A 159 19.61 3.53 -14.25
N TYR A 160 18.89 4.62 -14.49
CA TYR A 160 19.05 5.85 -13.69
C TYR A 160 17.94 6.08 -12.67
N TYR A 161 16.81 5.38 -12.77
CA TYR A 161 15.70 5.51 -11.83
C TYR A 161 15.40 4.22 -11.09
N VAL A 162 15.09 3.13 -11.81
CA VAL A 162 14.58 1.89 -11.21
C VAL A 162 15.68 1.09 -10.52
N GLU A 163 16.80 0.77 -11.18
CA GLU A 163 17.89 -0.01 -10.59
C GLU A 163 18.50 0.60 -9.31
N PRO A 164 18.82 1.91 -9.25
CA PRO A 164 19.32 2.56 -8.04
C PRO A 164 18.20 2.92 -7.05
N GLY A 165 16.94 2.64 -7.39
CA GLY A 165 15.77 2.98 -6.59
C GLY A 165 15.81 2.43 -5.18
N THR A 166 15.21 3.18 -4.25
CA THR A 166 15.03 2.74 -2.87
C THR A 166 14.16 1.47 -2.81
N VAL A 167 14.16 0.79 -1.65
CA VAL A 167 13.25 -0.35 -1.42
C VAL A 167 11.79 0.03 -1.67
N GLY A 168 11.37 1.26 -1.32
CA GLY A 168 10.03 1.75 -1.60
C GLY A 168 9.74 1.89 -3.09
N LEU A 169 10.71 2.37 -3.89
CA LEU A 169 10.55 2.40 -5.35
C LEU A 169 10.43 0.99 -5.94
N GLN A 170 11.24 0.04 -5.46
CA GLN A 170 11.17 -1.36 -5.90
C GLN A 170 9.80 -1.98 -5.61
N ASP A 171 9.29 -1.76 -4.40
CA ASP A 171 7.96 -2.26 -4.01
C ASP A 171 6.85 -1.54 -4.81
N TYR A 172 6.95 -0.23 -5.02
CA TYR A 172 5.98 0.53 -5.82
C TYR A 172 5.94 0.05 -7.27
N PHE A 173 7.11 -0.17 -7.88
CA PHE A 173 7.18 -0.67 -9.25
C PHE A 173 6.66 -2.11 -9.37
N ALA A 174 6.98 -2.98 -8.42
CA ALA A 174 6.49 -4.34 -8.40
C ALA A 174 4.97 -4.42 -8.22
N ILE A 175 4.41 -3.59 -7.32
CA ILE A 175 3.03 -3.74 -6.87
C ILE A 175 2.07 -2.85 -7.68
N LYS A 176 2.49 -1.63 -8.05
CA LYS A 176 1.59 -0.64 -8.66
C LYS A 176 1.84 -0.40 -10.14
N VAL A 177 3.09 -0.47 -10.60
CA VAL A 177 3.44 -0.17 -11.99
C VAL A 177 3.47 -1.44 -12.86
N GLY A 178 4.10 -2.51 -12.37
CA GLY A 178 4.18 -3.84 -12.98
C GLY A 178 5.32 -4.04 -13.99
N SER A 179 5.74 -3.01 -14.74
CA SER A 179 6.94 -3.09 -15.61
C SER A 179 7.48 -1.71 -15.96
N VAL A 180 8.78 -1.62 -16.24
CA VAL A 180 9.39 -0.36 -16.71
C VAL A 180 8.89 0.00 -18.11
N LYS A 181 8.49 -0.98 -18.92
CA LYS A 181 7.87 -0.73 -20.22
C LYS A 181 6.55 0.02 -20.09
N LYS A 182 5.64 -0.44 -19.23
CA LYS A 182 4.34 0.22 -18.98
C LYS A 182 4.53 1.61 -18.37
N PHE A 183 5.52 1.78 -17.51
CA PHE A 183 5.91 3.07 -16.97
C PHE A 183 6.25 4.08 -18.07
N VAL A 184 7.16 3.72 -18.99
CA VAL A 184 7.57 4.58 -20.10
C VAL A 184 6.41 4.87 -21.04
N GLN A 185 5.63 3.86 -21.41
CA GLN A 185 4.42 4.04 -22.24
C GLN A 185 3.44 5.05 -21.63
N THR A 186 3.28 5.03 -20.30
CA THR A 186 2.40 5.98 -19.61
C THR A 186 2.95 7.39 -19.65
N HIS A 187 4.25 7.58 -19.42
CA HIS A 187 4.91 8.88 -19.51
C HIS A 187 4.83 9.47 -20.91
N ASP A 188 5.04 8.64 -21.93
CA ASP A 188 5.00 9.05 -23.33
C ASP A 188 3.59 9.46 -23.77
N SER A 189 2.55 8.91 -23.12
CA SER A 189 1.15 9.30 -23.36
C SER A 189 0.74 10.63 -22.68
N LYS A 190 1.55 11.16 -21.76
CA LYS A 190 1.22 12.33 -20.93
C LYS A 190 2.39 13.32 -20.78
N PRO A 191 3.03 13.74 -21.89
CA PRO A 191 4.27 14.50 -21.82
C PRO A 191 4.08 15.88 -21.16
N LYS A 192 2.95 16.58 -21.40
CA LYS A 192 2.70 17.91 -20.81
C LYS A 192 2.45 17.80 -19.31
N PHE A 193 1.67 16.82 -18.90
CA PHE A 193 1.40 16.56 -17.48
C PHE A 193 2.70 16.26 -16.72
N TYR A 194 3.47 15.26 -17.16
CA TYR A 194 4.69 14.87 -16.45
C TYR A 194 5.76 15.96 -16.49
N ALA A 195 5.89 16.75 -17.55
CA ALA A 195 6.79 17.90 -17.54
C ALA A 195 6.38 18.94 -16.47
N ALA A 196 5.08 19.20 -16.32
CA ALA A 196 4.56 20.24 -15.45
C ALA A 196 4.66 19.92 -13.95
N ILE A 197 4.61 18.64 -13.54
CA ILE A 197 4.65 18.29 -12.11
C ILE A 197 6.03 18.50 -11.46
N ARG A 198 7.10 18.76 -12.23
CA ARG A 198 8.49 18.79 -11.74
C ARG A 198 8.71 19.62 -10.50
N LYS A 199 8.36 20.91 -10.58
CA LYS A 199 8.52 21.83 -9.45
C LYS A 199 7.79 21.33 -8.22
N ASN A 200 6.57 20.84 -8.39
CA ASN A 200 5.72 20.45 -7.27
C ASN A 200 6.19 19.15 -6.60
N THR A 201 6.82 18.21 -7.34
CA THR A 201 7.41 17.01 -6.71
C THR A 201 8.47 17.34 -5.67
N PHE A 202 9.24 18.43 -5.84
CA PHE A 202 10.25 18.86 -4.86
C PHE A 202 9.67 19.56 -3.63
N MET A 203 8.41 20.03 -3.69
CA MET A 203 7.76 20.74 -2.58
C MET A 203 7.51 19.85 -1.36
N VAL A 204 7.62 18.53 -1.51
CA VAL A 204 7.49 17.57 -0.41
C VAL A 204 8.45 17.88 0.74
N GLU A 205 9.65 18.39 0.46
CA GLU A 205 10.64 18.75 1.47
C GLU A 205 10.09 19.79 2.47
N SER A 206 9.34 20.77 1.96
CA SER A 206 8.75 21.83 2.78
C SER A 206 7.60 21.36 3.66
N GLN A 207 7.00 20.20 3.33
CA GLN A 207 5.83 19.64 4.01
C GLN A 207 6.20 18.55 5.02
N LYS A 208 7.45 18.08 5.05
CA LYS A 208 7.93 17.06 6.01
C LYS A 208 7.59 17.38 7.48
N PRO A 209 7.73 18.63 7.98
CA PRO A 209 7.36 18.94 9.35
C PRO A 209 5.89 18.67 9.67
N GLN A 210 4.98 18.95 8.73
CA GLN A 210 3.54 18.68 8.90
C GLN A 210 3.26 17.17 8.93
N MET A 211 3.97 16.38 8.09
CA MET A 211 3.84 14.92 8.07
C MET A 211 4.29 14.30 9.40
N ILE A 212 5.42 14.76 9.95
CA ILE A 212 5.90 14.31 11.27
C ILE A 212 4.95 14.76 12.39
N ALA A 213 4.35 15.95 12.29
CA ALA A 213 3.35 16.40 13.26
C ALA A 213 2.15 15.43 13.33
N SER A 214 1.66 14.94 12.18
CA SER A 214 0.63 13.89 12.14
C SER A 214 1.08 12.60 12.83
N PHE A 215 2.34 12.19 12.66
CA PHE A 215 2.89 10.99 13.30
C PHE A 215 2.94 11.16 14.83
N VAL A 216 3.41 12.32 15.31
CA VAL A 216 3.40 12.68 16.73
C VAL A 216 1.98 12.69 17.29
N LYS A 217 1.01 13.23 16.54
CA LYS A 217 -0.38 13.26 16.97
C LYS A 217 -0.99 11.86 17.07
N LEU A 218 -0.68 10.96 16.13
CA LEU A 218 -1.09 9.56 16.24
C LEU A 218 -0.46 8.90 17.48
N LYS A 219 0.83 9.15 17.77
CA LYS A 219 1.47 8.59 18.97
C LYS A 219 0.75 8.99 20.26
N GLN A 220 0.27 10.23 20.34
CA GLN A 220 -0.49 10.73 21.49
C GLN A 220 -1.84 10.03 21.64
N LEU A 221 -2.55 9.81 20.52
CA LEU A 221 -3.88 9.16 20.51
C LEU A 221 -3.79 7.64 20.67
N TYR A 222 -2.72 7.01 20.18
CA TYR A 222 -2.52 5.58 20.15
C TYR A 222 -1.06 5.23 20.48
N GLN A 223 -0.79 4.94 21.75
CA GLN A 223 0.58 4.72 22.25
C GLN A 223 1.28 3.51 21.60
N ALA A 224 0.53 2.51 21.13
CA ALA A 224 1.04 1.33 20.45
C ALA A 224 1.37 1.57 18.95
N ALA A 225 1.22 2.80 18.45
CA ALA A 225 1.51 3.13 17.05
C ALA A 225 2.95 2.82 16.65
N ASN A 226 3.10 2.32 15.42
CA ASN A 226 4.35 2.15 14.71
C ASN A 226 4.42 3.13 13.53
N PHE A 227 5.60 3.69 13.30
CA PHE A 227 5.88 4.69 12.29
C PHE A 227 6.86 4.12 11.27
N PRO A 228 6.40 3.77 10.08
CA PRO A 228 7.26 3.31 9.00
C PRO A 228 8.03 4.47 8.37
N ASP A 229 9.08 4.12 7.62
CA ASP A 229 9.64 5.04 6.64
C ASP A 229 8.62 5.33 5.52
N VAL A 230 8.73 6.51 4.92
CA VAL A 230 7.87 7.00 3.83
C VAL A 230 8.75 7.24 2.61
N TYR A 231 8.38 6.66 1.48
CA TYR A 231 9.12 6.73 0.22
C TYR A 231 8.32 7.51 -0.81
N PHE A 232 8.90 8.60 -1.28
CA PHE A 232 8.29 9.47 -2.29
C PHE A 232 8.82 9.13 -3.67
N VAL A 233 7.91 8.76 -4.58
CA VAL A 233 8.25 8.27 -5.91
C VAL A 233 7.42 8.97 -6.98
N ILE A 234 7.91 8.96 -8.22
CA ILE A 234 7.12 9.34 -9.40
C ILE A 234 6.74 8.05 -10.14
N GLY A 235 5.43 7.77 -10.20
CA GLY A 235 4.87 6.55 -10.75
C GLY A 235 4.28 6.70 -12.15
N ALA A 236 3.42 5.74 -12.52
CA ALA A 236 2.68 5.73 -13.79
C ALA A 236 1.20 6.12 -13.60
N PHE A 237 0.94 7.06 -12.69
CA PHE A 237 -0.38 7.45 -12.18
C PHE A 237 -1.17 6.23 -11.67
N THR A 238 -0.49 5.28 -11.02
CA THR A 238 -1.06 3.99 -10.63
C THR A 238 -1.54 3.94 -9.19
N SER A 239 -1.02 4.81 -8.32
CA SER A 239 -1.35 4.87 -6.90
C SER A 239 -0.78 6.14 -6.26
N GLY A 240 -1.60 6.84 -5.48
CA GLY A 240 -1.18 8.02 -4.70
C GLY A 240 -0.61 7.66 -3.33
N GLY A 241 -1.08 6.57 -2.73
CA GLY A 241 -0.58 6.02 -1.48
C GLY A 241 -0.70 4.49 -1.45
N THR A 242 0.22 3.83 -0.75
CA THR A 242 0.20 2.38 -0.48
C THR A 242 1.02 2.06 0.77
N SER A 243 0.42 1.37 1.72
CA SER A 243 1.14 0.78 2.85
C SER A 243 1.73 -0.60 2.50
N THR A 244 2.99 -0.82 2.87
CA THR A 244 3.70 -2.11 2.71
C THR A 244 4.54 -2.42 3.95
N GLU A 245 5.07 -3.64 4.04
CA GLU A 245 6.06 -4.00 5.06
C GLU A 245 7.38 -3.20 4.92
N SER A 246 7.63 -2.55 3.79
CA SER A 246 8.76 -1.62 3.62
C SER A 246 8.50 -0.23 4.16
N GLY A 247 7.23 0.15 4.22
CA GLY A 247 6.75 1.44 4.67
C GLY A 247 5.69 2.01 3.72
N LEU A 248 5.49 3.32 3.79
CA LEU A 248 4.48 3.99 2.98
C LEU A 248 5.07 4.40 1.64
N LEU A 249 4.38 4.09 0.55
CA LEU A 249 4.78 4.42 -0.81
C LEU A 249 3.86 5.53 -1.33
N ILE A 250 4.42 6.70 -1.62
CA ILE A 250 3.64 7.88 -1.99
C ILE A 250 3.96 8.27 -3.44
N GLY A 251 2.99 8.09 -4.32
CA GLY A 251 3.09 8.46 -5.74
C GLY A 251 2.80 9.95 -5.93
N LEU A 252 3.86 10.74 -6.07
CA LEU A 252 3.76 12.19 -6.18
C LEU A 252 3.01 12.63 -7.43
N ASP A 253 3.02 11.83 -8.49
CA ASP A 253 2.23 12.07 -9.70
C ASP A 253 0.71 12.03 -9.49
N GLN A 254 0.20 11.64 -8.32
CA GLN A 254 -1.21 11.81 -7.94
C GLN A 254 -1.45 12.84 -6.82
N GLY A 255 -0.40 13.42 -6.23
CA GLY A 255 -0.51 14.20 -4.97
C GLY A 255 0.02 15.63 -5.04
N VAL A 256 0.30 16.15 -6.24
CA VAL A 256 1.03 17.41 -6.42
C VAL A 256 0.28 18.44 -7.28
N ARG A 257 -1.06 18.39 -7.32
CA ARG A 257 -1.87 19.31 -8.13
C ARG A 257 -1.78 20.75 -7.64
N THR A 258 -1.66 21.65 -8.61
CA THR A 258 -1.86 23.10 -8.51
C THR A 258 -2.62 23.57 -9.77
N SER A 259 -3.15 24.80 -9.77
CA SER A 259 -3.99 25.31 -10.86
C SER A 259 -3.26 25.47 -12.20
N ASP A 260 -1.94 25.54 -12.18
CA ASP A 260 -1.07 25.68 -13.36
C ASP A 260 -0.73 24.34 -14.04
N ILE A 261 -0.99 23.19 -13.39
CA ILE A 261 -0.69 21.88 -14.01
C ILE A 261 -1.78 21.51 -15.02
N PRO A 262 -1.42 21.24 -16.30
CA PRO A 262 -2.37 20.84 -17.31
C PRO A 262 -2.94 19.45 -17.03
N VAL A 263 -4.27 19.32 -17.08
CA VAL A 263 -4.99 18.06 -16.86
C VAL A 263 -5.66 17.50 -18.12
N THR A 264 -5.42 18.12 -19.28
CA THR A 264 -6.04 17.72 -20.56
C THR A 264 -5.63 16.33 -21.05
N GLU A 265 -4.50 15.80 -20.55
CA GLU A 265 -3.99 14.46 -20.87
C GLU A 265 -4.47 13.40 -19.84
N LEU A 266 -5.22 13.80 -18.82
CA LEU A 266 -5.75 12.91 -17.78
C LEU A 266 -7.15 12.43 -18.15
N THR A 267 -7.45 11.18 -17.81
CA THR A 267 -8.84 10.68 -17.85
C THR A 267 -9.69 11.35 -16.76
N LEU A 268 -11.02 11.18 -16.82
CA LEU A 268 -11.93 11.69 -15.77
C LEU A 268 -11.50 11.21 -14.36
N TRP A 269 -11.29 9.90 -14.19
CA TRP A 269 -10.84 9.33 -12.92
C TRP A 269 -9.49 9.91 -12.50
N GLN A 270 -8.53 10.03 -13.42
CA GLN A 270 -7.22 10.60 -13.09
C GLN A 270 -7.33 12.06 -12.66
N ASN A 271 -8.13 12.87 -13.35
CA ASN A 271 -8.35 14.26 -12.99
C ASN A 271 -9.06 14.39 -11.63
N ASN A 272 -10.06 13.55 -11.34
CA ASN A 272 -10.78 13.55 -10.07
C ASN A 272 -9.93 13.08 -8.89
N ASN A 273 -8.91 12.25 -9.14
CA ASN A 273 -8.01 11.68 -8.13
C ASN A 273 -6.60 12.30 -8.17
N PHE A 274 -6.42 13.41 -8.90
CA PHE A 274 -5.20 14.20 -8.83
C PHE A 274 -5.31 15.19 -7.67
N ASN A 275 -4.81 14.78 -6.50
CA ASN A 275 -4.96 15.51 -5.25
C ASN A 275 -4.07 16.76 -5.21
N ASN A 276 -4.60 17.80 -4.55
CA ASN A 276 -3.90 19.06 -4.33
C ASN A 276 -2.61 18.83 -3.55
N LEU A 277 -1.55 19.55 -3.93
CA LEU A 277 -0.25 19.51 -3.24
C LEU A 277 -0.39 19.80 -1.75
N SER A 278 -1.28 20.71 -1.36
CA SER A 278 -1.56 21.02 0.05
C SER A 278 -2.17 19.86 0.84
N ASN A 279 -2.71 18.85 0.16
CA ASN A 279 -3.35 17.68 0.78
C ASN A 279 -2.38 16.52 1.04
N LEU A 280 -1.13 16.61 0.55
CA LEU A 280 -0.15 15.53 0.64
C LEU A 280 0.09 15.04 2.09
N PRO A 281 0.21 15.90 3.12
CA PRO A 281 0.30 15.45 4.51
C PRO A 281 -0.92 14.64 4.98
N ASN A 282 -2.10 14.93 4.46
CA ASN A 282 -3.35 14.26 4.85
C ASN A 282 -3.43 12.87 4.21
N THR A 283 -3.00 12.72 2.97
CA THR A 283 -2.83 11.41 2.32
C THR A 283 -1.84 10.52 3.09
N ILE A 284 -0.73 11.09 3.55
CA ILE A 284 0.25 10.32 4.33
C ILE A 284 -0.31 9.92 5.70
N ALA A 285 -1.10 10.80 6.32
CA ALA A 285 -1.80 10.48 7.57
C ALA A 285 -2.78 9.32 7.39
N HIS A 286 -3.53 9.29 6.29
CA HIS A 286 -4.39 8.16 5.91
C HIS A 286 -3.58 6.85 5.78
N GLU A 287 -2.49 6.86 5.00
CA GLU A 287 -1.64 5.67 4.81
C GLU A 287 -0.98 5.18 6.11
N LEU A 288 -0.65 6.10 7.03
CA LEU A 288 -0.14 5.75 8.35
C LEU A 288 -1.15 4.94 9.16
N ILE A 289 -2.44 5.21 9.02
CA ILE A 289 -3.48 4.43 9.70
C ILE A 289 -3.49 3.00 9.18
N HIS A 290 -3.42 2.79 7.86
CA HIS A 290 -3.33 1.45 7.29
C HIS A 290 -2.14 0.64 7.84
N PHE A 291 -0.99 1.28 8.05
CA PHE A 291 0.17 0.61 8.66
C PHE A 291 -0.10 0.13 10.10
N ASN A 292 -1.06 0.74 10.80
CA ASN A 292 -1.40 0.45 12.19
C ASN A 292 -2.67 -0.42 12.36
N GLN A 293 -3.28 -0.90 11.27
CA GLN A 293 -4.52 -1.70 11.28
C GLN A 293 -4.32 -3.21 11.47
N ASN A 294 -3.09 -3.67 11.78
CA ASN A 294 -2.80 -5.11 11.97
C ASN A 294 -3.58 -5.76 13.13
N GLY A 295 -4.15 -4.96 14.04
CA GLY A 295 -5.00 -5.41 15.13
C GLY A 295 -6.42 -5.79 14.69
N MET A 296 -6.87 -5.41 13.49
CA MET A 296 -8.24 -5.66 13.03
C MET A 296 -8.43 -7.10 12.55
N LYS A 297 -9.63 -7.68 12.77
CA LYS A 297 -9.98 -9.01 12.27
C LYS A 297 -10.04 -9.00 10.74
N ARG A 298 -9.43 -10.00 10.10
CA ARG A 298 -9.59 -10.18 8.64
C ARG A 298 -10.98 -10.74 8.33
N ASP A 299 -11.68 -10.11 7.39
CA ASP A 299 -13.02 -10.46 6.94
C ASP A 299 -13.21 -10.01 5.48
N THR A 300 -14.18 -10.56 4.75
CA THR A 300 -14.42 -10.28 3.31
C THR A 300 -15.70 -9.49 3.02
N SER A 301 -16.44 -9.12 4.05
CA SER A 301 -17.65 -8.30 3.96
C SER A 301 -17.33 -6.87 3.53
N LEU A 302 -18.32 -6.22 2.92
CA LEU A 302 -18.26 -4.80 2.63
C LEU A 302 -18.07 -3.97 3.90
N LEU A 303 -18.72 -4.35 5.01
CA LEU A 303 -18.59 -3.68 6.31
C LEU A 303 -17.12 -3.64 6.77
N CYS A 304 -16.41 -4.77 6.71
CA CYS A 304 -14.98 -4.81 6.97
C CYS A 304 -14.20 -3.85 6.05
N GLY A 305 -14.47 -3.91 4.73
CA GLY A 305 -13.81 -3.05 3.74
C GLY A 305 -14.00 -1.56 4.01
N VAL A 306 -15.23 -1.10 4.23
CA VAL A 306 -15.49 0.33 4.50
C VAL A 306 -14.87 0.75 5.82
N MET A 307 -14.88 -0.12 6.84
CA MET A 307 -14.25 0.16 8.12
C MET A 307 -12.74 0.33 7.99
N ILE A 308 -12.06 -0.42 7.11
CA ILE A 308 -10.62 -0.26 6.88
C ILE A 308 -10.33 1.11 6.24
N GLU A 309 -11.01 1.46 5.16
CA GLU A 309 -10.75 2.69 4.39
C GLU A 309 -11.25 3.95 5.10
N GLY A 310 -12.48 3.91 5.58
CA GLY A 310 -13.09 5.05 6.25
C GLY A 310 -12.48 5.35 7.62
N MET A 311 -11.93 4.35 8.32
CA MET A 311 -11.13 4.58 9.51
C MET A 311 -9.82 5.30 9.19
N ALA A 312 -9.18 4.94 8.08
CA ALA A 312 -7.97 5.61 7.62
C ALA A 312 -8.25 7.08 7.28
N ASP A 313 -9.37 7.38 6.62
CA ASP A 313 -9.82 8.76 6.40
C ASP A 313 -10.12 9.49 7.72
N PHE A 314 -10.89 8.87 8.61
CA PHE A 314 -11.32 9.52 9.86
C PHE A 314 -10.15 9.80 10.82
N ILE A 315 -9.37 8.77 11.17
CA ILE A 315 -8.24 8.95 12.08
C ILE A 315 -7.13 9.77 11.38
N GLY A 316 -6.95 9.60 10.06
CA GLY A 316 -6.06 10.42 9.25
C GLY A 316 -6.41 11.92 9.35
N GLU A 317 -7.70 12.26 9.27
CA GLU A 317 -8.19 13.62 9.48
C GLU A 317 -7.95 14.11 10.91
N LEU A 318 -8.21 13.29 11.93
CA LEU A 318 -7.95 13.67 13.33
C LEU A 318 -6.48 14.04 13.60
N ILE A 319 -5.53 13.38 12.92
CA ILE A 319 -4.10 13.60 13.15
C ILE A 319 -3.49 14.68 12.25
N SER A 320 -4.05 14.91 11.06
CA SER A 320 -3.53 15.86 10.07
C SER A 320 -4.34 17.16 9.96
N GLY A 321 -5.57 17.17 10.48
CA GLY A 321 -6.47 18.31 10.49
C GLY A 321 -7.37 18.43 9.25
N ASN A 322 -7.24 17.55 8.24
CA ASN A 322 -8.12 17.56 7.08
C ASN A 322 -8.23 16.16 6.43
N ASN A 323 -9.29 15.94 5.67
CA ASN A 323 -9.61 14.66 5.06
C ASN A 323 -8.72 14.37 3.84
N ALA A 324 -8.35 13.10 3.63
CA ALA A 324 -7.59 12.69 2.44
C ALA A 324 -8.45 12.68 1.17
N ASN A 325 -9.77 12.47 1.29
CA ASN A 325 -10.75 12.34 0.21
C ASN A 325 -11.90 13.37 0.31
N PRO A 326 -11.61 14.69 0.38
CA PRO A 326 -12.64 15.71 0.63
C PRO A 326 -13.73 15.74 -0.46
N ARG A 327 -13.42 15.26 -1.68
CA ARG A 327 -14.38 15.17 -2.79
C ARG A 327 -15.61 14.30 -2.44
N LEU A 328 -15.42 13.24 -1.66
CA LEU A 328 -16.50 12.32 -1.30
C LEU A 328 -17.48 12.99 -0.33
N HIS A 329 -16.96 13.75 0.63
CA HIS A 329 -17.78 14.53 1.57
C HIS A 329 -18.60 15.61 0.86
N VAL A 330 -17.99 16.32 -0.09
CA VAL A 330 -18.71 17.32 -0.91
C VAL A 330 -19.82 16.66 -1.72
N TRP A 331 -19.53 15.52 -2.37
CA TRP A 331 -20.51 14.84 -3.22
C TRP A 331 -21.67 14.21 -2.43
N ALA A 332 -21.38 13.65 -1.26
CA ALA A 332 -22.35 12.96 -0.40
C ALA A 332 -23.39 13.91 0.22
N LYS A 333 -23.11 15.22 0.27
CA LYS A 333 -24.01 16.23 0.83
C LYS A 333 -25.39 16.17 0.15
N GLY A 334 -26.44 15.97 0.95
CA GLY A 334 -27.83 15.84 0.51
C GLY A 334 -28.19 14.46 -0.08
N LYS A 335 -27.26 13.50 -0.09
CA LYS A 335 -27.46 12.11 -0.59
C LYS A 335 -27.22 11.06 0.50
N GLU A 336 -27.00 11.48 1.74
CA GLU A 336 -26.55 10.63 2.84
C GLU A 336 -27.49 9.45 3.07
N LYS A 337 -28.81 9.71 3.09
CA LYS A 337 -29.84 8.66 3.28
C LYS A 337 -29.81 7.60 2.18
N GLN A 338 -29.66 8.01 0.92
CA GLN A 338 -29.61 7.09 -0.21
C GLN A 338 -28.34 6.23 -0.16
N ILE A 339 -27.18 6.86 0.09
CA ILE A 339 -25.90 6.16 0.21
C ILE A 339 -25.98 5.12 1.34
N TRP A 340 -26.54 5.49 2.49
CA TRP A 340 -26.67 4.59 3.63
C TRP A 340 -27.61 3.42 3.35
N ALA A 341 -28.78 3.69 2.76
CA ALA A 341 -29.75 2.64 2.40
C ALA A 341 -29.18 1.63 1.40
N ASP A 342 -28.34 2.08 0.45
CA ASP A 342 -27.68 1.18 -0.50
C ASP A 342 -26.55 0.39 0.17
N PHE A 343 -25.80 1.00 1.09
CA PHE A 343 -24.77 0.31 1.86
C PHE A 343 -25.36 -0.81 2.73
N GLU A 344 -26.47 -0.55 3.44
CA GLU A 344 -27.08 -1.52 4.35
C GLU A 344 -27.57 -2.80 3.63
N LYS A 345 -27.96 -2.70 2.35
CA LYS A 345 -28.32 -3.86 1.52
C LYS A 345 -27.13 -4.79 1.25
N GLU A 346 -25.92 -4.24 1.22
CA GLU A 346 -24.71 -4.96 0.80
C GLU A 346 -23.69 -5.20 1.94
N MET A 347 -23.82 -4.54 3.09
CA MET A 347 -22.75 -4.44 4.10
C MET A 347 -22.23 -5.80 4.61
N TYR A 348 -23.07 -6.83 4.69
CA TYR A 348 -22.65 -8.17 5.14
C TYR A 348 -22.23 -9.10 4.00
N LEU A 349 -22.27 -8.63 2.75
CA LEU A 349 -21.92 -9.40 1.56
C LEU A 349 -20.48 -9.10 1.11
N LYS A 350 -19.91 -10.01 0.31
CA LYS A 350 -18.61 -9.80 -0.36
C LYS A 350 -18.75 -8.85 -1.56
N ARG A 351 -19.06 -7.58 -1.29
CA ARG A 351 -19.38 -6.54 -2.29
C ARG A 351 -18.48 -5.32 -2.24
N SER A 352 -17.30 -5.39 -1.61
CA SER A 352 -16.34 -4.26 -1.57
C SER A 352 -16.00 -3.68 -2.94
N TYR A 353 -15.98 -4.50 -4.00
CA TYR A 353 -15.73 -4.07 -5.39
C TYR A 353 -16.77 -3.08 -5.95
N ASN A 354 -17.94 -2.93 -5.31
CA ASN A 354 -18.96 -1.93 -5.68
C ASN A 354 -18.71 -0.56 -5.03
N TRP A 355 -17.89 -0.50 -3.97
CA TRP A 355 -17.77 0.64 -3.06
C TRP A 355 -16.36 1.17 -2.89
N ILE A 356 -15.35 0.32 -3.12
CA ILE A 356 -13.94 0.57 -2.83
C ILE A 356 -13.09 0.09 -4.01
N ALA A 357 -12.13 0.92 -4.41
CA ALA A 357 -11.22 0.71 -5.54
C ALA A 357 -11.96 0.34 -6.84
N ASN A 358 -13.13 0.96 -7.03
CA ASN A 358 -14.09 0.69 -8.09
C ASN A 358 -14.00 1.72 -9.23
N SER A 359 -12.80 2.21 -9.53
CA SER A 359 -12.52 3.27 -10.52
C SER A 359 -13.14 3.05 -11.90
N LYS A 360 -13.25 1.79 -12.36
CA LYS A 360 -13.89 1.43 -13.63
C LYS A 360 -15.39 1.74 -13.69
N GLN A 361 -16.01 2.01 -12.53
CA GLN A 361 -17.43 2.33 -12.39
C GLN A 361 -17.67 3.83 -12.16
N GLU A 362 -16.62 4.68 -12.16
CA GLU A 362 -16.79 6.11 -11.85
C GLU A 362 -17.61 6.82 -12.94
N THR A 363 -18.66 7.50 -12.49
CA THR A 363 -19.46 8.44 -13.29
C THR A 363 -19.70 9.72 -12.49
N ALA A 364 -20.28 10.75 -13.11
CA ALA A 364 -20.65 11.98 -12.40
C ALA A 364 -21.64 11.72 -11.23
N ASP A 365 -22.52 10.73 -11.40
CA ASP A 365 -23.56 10.36 -10.42
C ASP A 365 -23.16 9.18 -9.52
N LYS A 366 -21.97 8.60 -9.73
CA LYS A 366 -21.43 7.51 -8.92
C LYS A 366 -19.92 7.68 -8.81
N PRO A 367 -19.42 8.49 -7.86
CA PRO A 367 -17.99 8.58 -7.64
C PRO A 367 -17.44 7.22 -7.18
N ALA A 368 -16.22 6.91 -7.61
CA ALA A 368 -15.48 5.80 -7.03
C ALA A 368 -15.23 6.06 -5.53
N ASP A 369 -15.07 4.98 -4.77
CA ASP A 369 -14.58 5.00 -3.39
C ASP A 369 -15.57 5.56 -2.34
N LEU A 370 -16.88 5.57 -2.62
CA LEU A 370 -17.91 5.97 -1.63
C LEU A 370 -17.88 5.17 -0.33
N GLY A 371 -17.32 3.96 -0.33
CA GLY A 371 -17.10 3.17 0.89
C GLY A 371 -16.26 3.89 1.94
N TYR A 372 -15.33 4.77 1.53
CA TYR A 372 -14.50 5.56 2.44
C TYR A 372 -15.37 6.50 3.28
N TRP A 373 -16.30 7.21 2.64
CA TRP A 373 -17.23 8.10 3.34
C TRP A 373 -18.13 7.32 4.32
N VAL A 374 -18.64 6.15 3.94
CA VAL A 374 -19.47 5.32 4.82
C VAL A 374 -18.69 4.90 6.07
N GLY A 375 -17.51 4.32 5.90
CA GLY A 375 -16.68 3.89 7.03
C GLY A 375 -16.25 5.07 7.92
N TYR A 376 -16.01 6.23 7.32
CA TYR A 376 -15.71 7.47 8.05
C TYR A 376 -16.87 7.82 8.98
N GLN A 377 -18.12 7.79 8.50
CA GLN A 377 -19.29 8.09 9.34
C GLN A 377 -19.43 7.09 10.50
N ILE A 378 -19.18 5.80 10.26
CA ILE A 378 -19.25 4.78 11.31
C ILE A 378 -18.19 5.04 12.39
N CYS A 379 -16.94 5.28 11.99
CA CYS A 379 -15.85 5.58 12.92
C CYS A 379 -16.11 6.87 13.68
N LYS A 380 -16.53 7.93 12.97
CA LYS A 380 -16.87 9.21 13.59
C LYS A 380 -17.99 9.09 14.62
N ALA A 381 -19.06 8.35 14.32
CA ALA A 381 -20.15 8.13 15.27
C ALA A 381 -19.68 7.43 16.55
N TYR A 382 -18.85 6.38 16.43
CA TYR A 382 -18.25 5.71 17.57
C TYR A 382 -17.35 6.66 18.38
N TYR A 383 -16.49 7.41 17.70
CA TYR A 383 -15.59 8.36 18.34
C TYR A 383 -16.34 9.46 19.08
N ASP A 384 -17.33 10.08 18.44
CA ASP A 384 -18.12 11.18 19.01
C ASP A 384 -18.87 10.74 20.27
N LYS A 385 -19.46 9.54 20.24
CA LYS A 385 -20.15 8.92 21.37
C LYS A 385 -19.21 8.56 22.53
N SER A 386 -17.94 8.23 22.26
CA SER A 386 -17.00 7.84 23.31
C SER A 386 -16.54 9.04 24.15
N VAL A 387 -16.52 8.88 25.47
CA VAL A 387 -15.89 9.85 26.38
C VAL A 387 -14.37 9.78 26.30
N ASP A 388 -13.82 8.55 26.26
CA ASP A 388 -12.39 8.32 26.11
C ASP A 388 -12.04 8.18 24.62
N LYS A 389 -11.44 9.24 24.07
CA LYS A 389 -11.04 9.31 22.66
C LYS A 389 -9.85 8.41 22.33
N ALA A 390 -8.93 8.22 23.27
CA ALA A 390 -7.78 7.33 23.07
C ALA A 390 -8.23 5.88 23.07
N LYS A 391 -9.15 5.52 23.97
CA LYS A 391 -9.81 4.21 23.93
C LYS A 391 -10.56 4.00 22.63
N ALA A 392 -11.30 5.01 22.14
CA ALA A 392 -12.06 4.89 20.90
C ALA A 392 -11.16 4.57 19.69
N VAL A 393 -10.02 5.27 19.57
CA VAL A 393 -9.01 4.99 18.53
C VAL A 393 -8.40 3.60 18.70
N ASN A 394 -8.09 3.20 19.94
CA ASN A 394 -7.59 1.85 20.23
C ASN A 394 -8.60 0.77 19.81
N ASP A 395 -9.87 0.94 20.14
CA ASP A 395 -10.94 -0.02 19.80
C ASP A 395 -11.09 -0.15 18.28
N MET A 396 -11.09 0.99 17.56
CA MET A 396 -11.11 1.01 16.08
C MET A 396 -9.96 0.20 15.48
N LEU A 397 -8.72 0.45 15.90
CA LEU A 397 -7.54 -0.24 15.37
C LEU A 397 -7.46 -1.73 15.77
N ASN A 398 -8.35 -2.21 16.64
CA ASN A 398 -8.35 -3.56 17.19
C ASN A 398 -9.71 -4.29 17.07
N ILE A 399 -10.60 -3.85 16.17
CA ILE A 399 -11.94 -4.46 16.00
C ILE A 399 -11.85 -5.97 15.74
N LYS A 400 -12.57 -6.76 16.56
CA LYS A 400 -12.69 -8.22 16.41
C LYS A 400 -14.06 -8.69 15.93
N ASP A 401 -15.07 -7.84 16.04
CA ASP A 401 -16.43 -8.08 15.54
C ASP A 401 -16.97 -6.81 14.90
N TYR A 402 -17.01 -6.78 13.57
CA TYR A 402 -17.46 -5.63 12.81
C TYR A 402 -18.96 -5.35 13.01
N LYS A 403 -19.78 -6.39 13.17
CA LYS A 403 -21.22 -6.23 13.35
C LYS A 403 -21.51 -5.62 14.73
N ALA A 404 -20.83 -6.11 15.77
CA ALA A 404 -20.94 -5.53 17.10
C ALA A 404 -20.47 -4.06 17.10
N PHE A 405 -19.30 -3.78 16.53
CA PHE A 405 -18.79 -2.41 16.43
C PHE A 405 -19.75 -1.46 15.69
N TYR A 406 -20.36 -1.91 14.58
CA TYR A 406 -21.35 -1.11 13.85
C TYR A 406 -22.56 -0.76 14.72
N GLN A 407 -23.07 -1.72 15.52
CA GLN A 407 -24.17 -1.46 16.46
C GLN A 407 -23.75 -0.50 17.58
N GLU A 408 -22.61 -0.76 18.22
CA GLU A 408 -22.08 0.05 19.32
C GLU A 408 -21.79 1.50 18.93
N SER A 409 -21.35 1.73 17.68
CA SER A 409 -21.11 3.06 17.11
C SER A 409 -22.37 3.93 17.06
N GLY A 410 -23.56 3.31 17.05
CA GLY A 410 -24.82 4.02 16.81
C GLY A 410 -25.00 4.48 15.36
N ALA A 411 -24.08 4.13 14.45
CA ALA A 411 -24.12 4.58 13.06
C ALA A 411 -25.38 4.11 12.30
N HIS A 412 -25.93 2.96 12.70
CA HIS A 412 -27.19 2.41 12.20
C HIS A 412 -28.41 3.34 12.43
N MET A 413 -28.29 4.38 13.25
CA MET A 413 -29.35 5.37 13.49
C MET A 413 -29.10 6.73 12.81
N LEU A 414 -27.94 6.96 12.19
CA LEU A 414 -27.55 8.29 11.68
C LEU A 414 -28.54 8.85 10.66
N PHE A 415 -29.12 7.97 9.85
CA PHE A 415 -29.92 8.35 8.68
C PHE A 415 -31.32 7.71 8.66
N THR A 416 -31.74 7.07 9.76
CA THR A 416 -33.01 6.33 9.87
C THR A 416 -34.21 7.18 10.29
N ASN A 417 -34.06 8.49 10.49
CA ASN A 417 -35.23 9.34 10.74
C ASN A 417 -35.94 9.69 9.43
N ALA A 418 -37.08 9.01 9.21
CA ALA A 418 -38.25 9.66 8.65
C ALA A 418 -38.54 10.89 9.52
N ALA A 419 -38.68 12.06 8.90
CA ALA A 419 -39.36 13.15 9.56
C ALA A 419 -40.77 12.63 9.90
N ASN A 420 -41.13 12.66 11.19
CA ASN A 420 -42.52 12.75 11.58
C ASN A 420 -43.06 14.13 11.19
#